data_AF-A0A942KR45-F1
#
_entry.id   AF-A0A942KR45-F1
#
_cell.length_a   1.000
_cell.length_b   1.000
_cell.length_c   1.000
_cell.angle_alpha   90.00
_cell.angle_beta   90.00
_cell.angle_gamma   90.00
#
_symmetry.space_group_name_H-M   'P 1'
#
loop_
_entity.id
_entity.type
_entity.pdbx_description
1 polymer ?
#
loop_
_entity_poly.entity_id
_entity_poly.type
_entity_poly.pdbx_seq_one_letter_code
_entity_poly.pdbx_strand_id
1 'polypeptide(L)'
;MDRVGVICCGKRWTKGCPGIGSHVLCFEAIYQKRGPLGTMPEAEIVSFHPCRNCSATSLADTATSIRVEDKAQVIVLASCLFMSQRCPHVEEAVQKISAQGSKVILGSFWDPASPPAPTPTPVGGGHPASAAETPSPTAG
;
A
#
# COMPACT_ATOMS: atom_id res chain seq x y z
N MET A 1 17.79 -17.24 4.59
CA MET A 1 17.49 -15.82 4.32
C MET A 1 16.12 -15.78 3.67
N ASP A 2 15.18 -15.00 4.21
CA ASP A 2 13.83 -14.91 3.65
C ASP A 2 13.84 -14.03 2.41
N ARG A 3 13.46 -14.59 1.26
CA ARG A 3 13.33 -13.85 0.00
C ARG A 3 11.92 -13.32 -0.12
N VAL A 4 11.81 -12.00 -0.21
CA VAL A 4 10.55 -11.26 -0.14
C VAL A 4 10.24 -10.62 -1.48
N GLY A 5 9.07 -10.96 -2.03
CA GLY A 5 8.48 -10.31 -3.18
C GLY A 5 7.40 -9.33 -2.75
N VAL A 6 7.40 -8.12 -3.31
CA VAL A 6 6.45 -7.07 -2.90
C VAL A 6 5.50 -6.75 -4.04
N ILE A 7 4.20 -6.96 -3.82
CA ILE A 7 3.14 -6.57 -4.75
C ILE A 7 2.57 -5.23 -4.33
N CYS A 8 2.72 -4.23 -5.21
CA CYS A 8 2.29 -2.86 -5.01
C CYS A 8 0.99 -2.58 -5.80
N CYS A 9 0.22 -1.56 -5.41
CA CYS A 9 -0.97 -1.21 -6.18
C CYS A 9 -0.57 -0.57 -7.53
N GLY A 10 -0.91 -1.23 -8.65
CA GLY A 10 -0.66 -0.71 -10.00
C GLY A 10 -1.27 0.67 -10.25
N LYS A 11 -2.46 0.98 -9.71
CA LYS A 11 -3.08 2.32 -9.81
C LYS A 11 -2.26 3.43 -9.14
N ARG A 12 -1.39 3.09 -8.19
CA ARG A 12 -0.56 4.03 -7.44
C ARG A 12 0.93 3.93 -7.77
N TRP A 13 1.32 2.91 -8.52
CA TRP A 13 2.69 2.68 -8.96
C TRP A 13 3.27 3.89 -9.70
N THR A 14 2.45 4.56 -10.51
CA THR A 14 2.84 5.76 -11.27
C THR A 14 2.96 7.03 -10.41
N LYS A 15 2.58 7.00 -9.13
CA LYS A 15 2.56 8.18 -8.24
C LYS A 15 3.82 8.33 -7.38
N GLY A 16 4.89 7.61 -7.68
CA GLY A 16 6.18 7.69 -6.98
C GLY A 16 6.70 6.34 -6.49
N CYS A 17 7.84 6.37 -5.78
CA CYS A 17 8.56 5.21 -5.20
C CYS A 17 7.59 4.18 -4.61
N PRO A 18 7.78 2.88 -4.92
CA PRO A 18 6.79 1.88 -5.38
C PRO A 18 5.34 2.10 -4.90
N GLY A 19 4.72 3.21 -5.30
CA GLY A 19 3.50 3.74 -4.69
C GLY A 19 3.72 4.21 -3.24
N ILE A 20 3.16 5.37 -2.89
CA ILE A 20 3.25 6.03 -1.57
C ILE A 20 3.06 5.07 -0.37
N GLY A 21 2.28 3.99 -0.51
CA GLY A 21 2.02 3.00 0.54
C GLY A 21 3.05 1.87 0.68
N SER A 22 3.97 1.67 -0.26
CA SER A 22 4.96 0.57 -0.16
C SER A 22 6.26 0.98 0.50
N HIS A 23 6.44 2.29 0.73
CA HIS A 23 7.59 2.83 1.45
C HIS A 23 7.70 2.27 2.88
N VAL A 24 6.57 2.01 3.55
CA VAL A 24 6.53 1.40 4.88
C VAL A 24 6.90 -0.09 4.91
N LEU A 25 7.22 -0.69 3.75
CA LEU A 25 7.60 -2.09 3.56
C LEU A 25 8.79 -2.23 2.62
N CYS A 26 9.54 -1.14 2.41
CA CYS A 26 10.71 -1.15 1.55
C CYS A 26 11.99 -1.44 2.35
N PHE A 27 13.14 -1.35 1.69
CA PHE A 27 14.46 -1.53 2.32
C PHE A 27 14.65 -0.65 3.56
N GLU A 28 14.09 0.57 3.58
CA GLU A 28 14.16 1.47 4.72
C GLU A 28 13.40 0.93 5.94
N ALA A 29 12.28 0.23 5.73
CA ALA A 29 11.52 -0.41 6.80
C ALA A 29 12.32 -1.56 7.45
N ILE A 30 13.04 -2.35 6.65
CA ILE A 30 13.96 -3.38 7.13
C ILE A 30 15.11 -2.74 7.92
N TYR A 31 15.78 -1.73 7.34
CA TYR A 31 16.90 -1.03 7.96
C TYR A 31 16.53 -0.37 9.30
N GLN A 32 15.37 0.30 9.35
CA GLN A 32 14.87 0.95 10.56
C GLN A 32 14.16 0.00 11.52
N LYS A 33 14.03 -1.29 11.17
CA LYS A 33 13.28 -2.31 11.93
C LYS A 33 11.83 -1.87 12.23
N ARG A 34 11.14 -1.32 11.23
CA ARG A 34 9.77 -0.82 11.32
C ARG A 34 8.82 -1.60 10.41
N GLY A 35 7.53 -1.59 10.76
CA GLY A 35 6.48 -2.25 10.00
C GLY A 35 6.63 -3.78 9.92
N PRO A 36 5.82 -4.44 9.09
CA PRO A 36 5.80 -5.90 8.98
C PRO A 36 7.17 -6.54 8.65
N LEU A 37 7.98 -5.90 7.78
CA LEU A 37 9.32 -6.40 7.44
C LEU A 37 10.39 -6.04 8.46
N GLY A 38 10.14 -5.12 9.39
CA GLY A 38 11.09 -4.79 10.46
C GLY A 38 11.34 -5.94 11.44
N THR A 39 10.44 -6.92 11.49
CA THR A 39 10.62 -8.17 12.25
C THR A 39 11.46 -9.21 11.51
N MET A 40 11.88 -8.91 10.27
CA MET A 40 12.66 -9.77 9.39
C MET A 40 13.95 -9.04 8.96
N PRO A 41 14.88 -8.75 9.89
CA PRO A 41 16.06 -7.93 9.60
C PRO A 41 17.00 -8.53 8.54
N GLU A 42 16.97 -9.85 8.39
CA GLU A 42 17.74 -10.61 7.40
C GLU A 42 16.92 -10.88 6.12
N ALA A 43 15.77 -10.22 5.92
CA ALA A 43 15.00 -10.40 4.70
C ALA A 43 15.68 -9.72 3.50
N GLU A 44 15.72 -10.43 2.38
CA GLU A 44 16.12 -9.87 1.09
C GLU A 44 14.86 -9.51 0.31
N ILE A 45 14.64 -8.23 0.00
CA ILE A 45 13.60 -7.87 -0.96
C ILE A 45 14.16 -8.13 -2.36
N VAL A 46 13.60 -9.11 -3.04
CA VAL A 46 14.12 -9.60 -4.34
C VAL A 46 13.38 -9.00 -5.53
N SER A 47 12.14 -8.53 -5.33
CA SER A 47 11.38 -7.93 -6.41
C SER A 47 10.24 -7.03 -5.93
N PHE A 48 9.87 -6.09 -6.81
CA PHE A 48 8.68 -5.24 -6.69
C PHE A 48 7.87 -5.38 -7.97
N HIS A 49 6.59 -5.71 -7.83
CA HIS A 49 5.67 -5.84 -8.97
C HIS A 49 4.40 -5.04 -8.74
N PRO A 50 3.92 -4.28 -9.72
CA PRO A 50 2.59 -3.69 -9.65
C PRO A 50 1.50 -4.75 -9.87
N CYS A 51 0.40 -4.68 -9.11
CA CYS A 51 -0.79 -5.46 -9.43
C CYS A 51 -1.32 -5.02 -10.82
N ARG A 52 -1.67 -5.98 -11.67
CA ARG A 52 -2.16 -5.69 -13.03
C ARG A 52 -3.59 -5.16 -13.00
N ASN A 53 -4.43 -5.71 -12.13
CA ASN A 53 -5.80 -5.26 -11.89
C ASN A 53 -6.25 -5.57 -10.45
N CYS A 54 -7.46 -5.15 -10.08
CA CYS A 54 -8.05 -5.39 -8.76
C CYS A 54 -8.78 -6.74 -8.70
N SER A 55 -8.21 -7.84 -9.19
CA SER A 55 -8.77 -9.19 -9.00
C SER A 55 -7.87 -10.05 -8.13
N ALA A 56 -8.47 -10.93 -7.33
CA ALA A 56 -7.73 -11.90 -6.51
C ALA A 56 -6.86 -12.83 -7.37
N THR A 57 -7.38 -13.25 -8.52
CA THR A 57 -6.65 -14.11 -9.47
C THR A 57 -5.42 -13.41 -10.01
N SER A 58 -5.53 -12.14 -10.46
CA SER A 58 -4.35 -11.41 -10.94
C SER A 58 -3.27 -11.22 -9.87
N LEU A 59 -3.67 -11.02 -8.61
CA LEU A 59 -2.73 -10.94 -7.49
C LEU A 59 -2.05 -12.30 -7.25
N ALA A 60 -2.81 -13.40 -7.31
CA ALA A 60 -2.29 -14.75 -7.15
C ALA A 60 -1.34 -15.16 -8.30
N ASP A 61 -1.66 -14.78 -9.55
CA ASP A 61 -0.80 -15.02 -10.71
C ASP A 61 0.52 -14.23 -10.57
N THR A 62 0.43 -12.97 -10.16
CA THR A 62 1.62 -12.14 -9.89
C THR A 62 2.47 -12.75 -8.78
N ALA A 63 1.85 -13.19 -7.69
CA ALA A 63 2.55 -13.88 -6.60
C ALA A 63 3.20 -15.18 -7.06
N THR A 64 2.55 -15.94 -7.94
CA THR A 64 3.11 -17.16 -8.54
C THR A 64 4.35 -16.85 -9.37
N SER A 65 4.31 -15.84 -10.24
CA SER A 65 5.48 -15.39 -11.00
C SER A 65 6.62 -15.01 -10.07
N ILE A 66 6.37 -14.18 -9.05
CA ILE A 66 7.41 -13.78 -8.09
C ILE A 66 8.00 -14.98 -7.35
N ARG A 67 7.16 -15.94 -6.93
CA ARG A 67 7.62 -17.15 -6.25
C ARG A 67 8.52 -18.01 -7.13
N VAL A 68 8.14 -18.19 -8.40
CA VAL A 68 8.83 -19.10 -9.32
C VAL A 68 10.06 -18.44 -9.94
N GLU A 69 9.91 -17.21 -10.43
CA GLU A 69 10.94 -16.48 -11.19
C GLU A 69 11.97 -15.84 -10.24
N ASP A 70 11.49 -15.13 -9.22
CA ASP A 70 12.36 -14.39 -8.28
C ASP A 70 12.77 -15.22 -7.05
N LYS A 71 12.21 -16.43 -6.93
CA LYS A 71 12.41 -17.37 -5.81
C LYS A 71 11.99 -16.79 -4.46
N ALA A 72 10.97 -15.93 -4.46
CA ALA A 72 10.41 -15.36 -3.24
C ALA A 72 9.56 -16.39 -2.47
N GLN A 73 9.79 -16.49 -1.17
CA GLN A 73 9.01 -17.37 -0.28
C GLN A 73 7.91 -16.59 0.46
N VAL A 74 8.12 -15.28 0.58
CA VAL A 74 7.24 -14.37 1.27
C VAL A 74 6.72 -13.34 0.28
N ILE A 75 5.41 -13.18 0.23
CA ILE A 75 4.74 -12.21 -0.64
C ILE A 75 4.13 -11.13 0.25
N VAL A 76 4.54 -9.89 0.03
CA VAL A 76 4.03 -8.73 0.74
C VAL A 76 3.01 -8.01 -0.15
N LEU A 77 1.79 -7.83 0.34
CA LEU A 77 0.78 -7.01 -0.32
C LEU A 77 0.84 -5.58 0.23
N ALA A 78 1.62 -4.73 -0.42
CA ALA A 78 2.08 -3.47 0.16
C ALA A 78 1.05 -2.35 0.22
N SER A 79 0.18 -2.25 -0.78
CA SER A 79 -0.62 -1.02 -0.98
C SER A 79 -2.13 -1.22 -0.82
N CYS A 80 -2.59 -2.44 -0.51
CA CYS A 80 -4.02 -2.78 -0.53
C CYS A 80 -4.81 -2.31 0.69
N LEU A 81 -4.12 -1.84 1.75
CA LEU A 81 -4.72 -1.65 3.08
C LEU A 81 -4.37 -0.31 3.75
N PHE A 82 -3.49 0.50 3.13
CA PHE A 82 -3.00 1.75 3.73
C PHE A 82 -3.87 2.99 3.40
N MET A 83 -4.89 2.85 2.55
CA MET A 83 -5.63 3.97 1.97
C MET A 83 -7.11 3.81 2.26
N SER A 84 -7.84 4.92 2.33
CA SER A 84 -9.28 5.01 2.63
C SER A 84 -10.20 4.09 1.82
N GLN A 85 -9.71 3.53 0.71
CA GLN A 85 -10.38 2.50 -0.06
C GLN A 85 -9.56 1.20 -0.02
N ARG A 86 -10.13 0.21 0.67
CA ARG A 86 -9.61 -1.15 0.77
C ARG A 86 -9.61 -1.82 -0.60
N CYS A 87 -8.62 -2.68 -0.87
CA CYS A 87 -8.71 -3.59 -1.99
C CYS A 87 -9.84 -4.61 -1.71
N PRO A 88 -10.90 -4.67 -2.54
CA PRO A 88 -12.08 -5.50 -2.25
C PRO A 88 -11.78 -7.00 -2.31
N HIS A 89 -10.67 -7.40 -2.92
CA HIS A 89 -10.30 -8.80 -3.15
C HIS A 89 -9.06 -9.23 -2.36
N VAL A 90 -8.65 -8.48 -1.33
CA VAL A 90 -7.42 -8.78 -0.59
C VAL A 90 -7.51 -10.09 0.18
N GLU A 91 -8.65 -10.38 0.83
CA GLU A 91 -8.84 -11.61 1.61
C GLU A 91 -8.82 -12.85 0.72
N GLU A 92 -9.55 -12.80 -0.39
CA GLU A 92 -9.55 -13.87 -1.41
C GLU A 92 -8.14 -14.05 -2.01
N ALA A 93 -7.42 -12.95 -2.26
CA ALA A 93 -6.05 -13.03 -2.75
C ALA A 93 -5.12 -13.69 -1.72
N VAL A 94 -5.23 -13.35 -0.43
CA VAL A 94 -4.43 -13.96 0.65
C VAL A 94 -4.67 -15.47 0.69
N GLN A 95 -5.92 -15.92 0.63
CA GLN A 95 -6.25 -17.34 0.60
C GLN A 95 -5.64 -18.04 -0.63
N LYS A 96 -5.81 -17.46 -1.82
CA LYS A 96 -5.26 -18.02 -3.07
C LYS A 96 -3.74 -18.10 -3.06
N ILE A 97 -3.06 -17.04 -2.62
CA ILE A 97 -1.59 -16.99 -2.57
C ILE A 97 -1.06 -17.98 -1.51
N SER A 98 -1.73 -18.07 -0.36
CA SER A 98 -1.33 -19.00 0.71
C SER A 98 -1.51 -20.46 0.28
N ALA A 99 -2.59 -20.78 -0.44
CA ALA A 99 -2.83 -22.11 -1.01
C ALA A 99 -1.75 -22.54 -2.03
N GLN A 100 -1.01 -21.59 -2.60
CA GLN A 100 0.13 -21.85 -3.50
C GLN A 100 1.45 -22.08 -2.75
N GLY A 101 1.44 -22.07 -1.40
CA GLY A 101 2.61 -22.33 -0.55
C GLY A 101 3.46 -21.10 -0.25
N SER A 102 2.98 -19.89 -0.52
CA SER A 102 3.68 -18.65 -0.14
C SER A 102 3.22 -18.15 1.22
N LYS A 103 4.13 -17.62 2.03
CA LYS A 103 3.76 -16.84 3.22
C LYS A 103 3.30 -15.46 2.78
N VAL A 104 2.12 -15.02 3.21
CA VAL A 104 1.60 -13.69 2.86
C VAL A 104 1.74 -12.74 4.04
N ILE A 105 2.30 -11.56 3.78
CA ILE A 105 2.38 -10.46 4.72
C ILE A 105 1.55 -9.30 4.18
N LEU A 106 0.68 -8.76 5.01
CA LEU A 106 -0.10 -7.59 4.66
C LEU A 106 0.64 -6.32 5.06
N GLY A 107 0.63 -5.35 4.14
CA GLY A 107 1.44 -4.15 4.24
C GLY A 107 0.98 -3.08 5.24
N SER A 108 -0.20 -3.25 5.80
CA SER A 108 -0.73 -2.40 6.86
C SER A 108 -0.34 -2.96 8.23
N PHE A 109 -0.43 -2.11 9.25
CA PHE A 109 -0.64 -2.50 10.65
C PHE A 109 -2.00 -3.22 10.83
N TRP A 110 -2.36 -4.13 9.93
CA TRP A 110 -3.60 -4.86 9.98
C TRP A 110 -3.44 -6.02 10.93
N ASP A 111 -4.17 -5.91 12.03
CA ASP A 111 -4.62 -7.03 12.83
C ASP A 111 -5.91 -7.57 12.20
N PRO A 112 -6.00 -8.87 11.83
CA PRO A 112 -7.25 -9.50 11.39
C PRO A 112 -8.42 -9.32 12.36
N ALA A 113 -8.16 -9.02 13.64
CA ALA A 113 -9.19 -8.75 14.64
C ALA A 113 -9.64 -7.28 14.73
N SER A 114 -9.00 -6.33 14.02
CA SER A 114 -9.33 -4.91 14.13
C SER A 114 -10.45 -4.47 13.19
N PRO A 115 -11.48 -3.76 13.69
CA PRO A 115 -12.57 -3.24 12.85
C PRO A 115 -12.06 -2.20 11.84
N PRO A 116 -12.78 -1.99 10.72
CA PRO A 116 -12.47 -0.90 9.80
C PRO A 116 -12.36 0.45 10.49
N ALA A 117 -11.26 1.15 10.20
CA ALA A 117 -11.14 2.56 10.56
C ALA A 117 -12.32 3.35 9.96
N PRO A 118 -12.90 4.29 10.73
CA PRO A 118 -14.01 5.09 10.25
C PRO A 118 -13.59 5.90 9.02
N THR A 119 -14.51 6.04 8.06
CA THR A 119 -14.29 6.83 6.86
C THR A 119 -13.99 8.27 7.27
N PRO A 120 -12.87 8.88 6.82
CA PRO A 120 -12.59 10.27 7.16
C PRO A 120 -13.70 11.15 6.60
N THR A 121 -14.34 11.92 7.48
CA THR A 121 -15.32 12.93 7.10
C THR A 121 -14.63 13.92 6.16
N PRO A 122 -15.22 14.27 5.01
CA PRO A 122 -14.65 15.31 4.16
C PRO A 122 -14.55 16.60 4.98
N VAL A 123 -13.32 17.05 5.19
CA VAL A 123 -13.05 18.35 5.81
C VAL A 123 -13.62 19.38 4.85
N GLY A 124 -14.69 20.06 5.27
CA GLY A 124 -15.36 21.08 4.47
C GLY A 124 -14.34 22.11 4.00
N GLY A 125 -14.19 22.23 2.68
CA GLY A 125 -13.33 23.22 2.05
C GLY A 125 -13.87 24.62 2.34
N GLY A 126 -13.32 25.26 3.38
CA GLY A 126 -13.47 26.69 3.58
C GLY A 126 -12.77 27.42 2.42
N HIS A 127 -13.55 27.92 1.48
CA HIS A 127 -13.12 28.99 0.59
C HIS A 127 -12.85 30.24 1.45
N PRO A 128 -11.64 30.84 1.43
CA PRO A 128 -11.51 32.21 1.88
C PRO A 128 -12.21 33.14 0.88
N ALA A 129 -13.01 34.05 1.42
CA ALA A 129 -13.85 35.00 0.71
C ALA A 129 -13.06 35.84 -0.30
N SER A 130 -13.61 35.96 -1.51
CA SER A 130 -13.16 36.87 -2.55
C SER A 130 -13.49 38.32 -2.18
N ALA A 131 -12.53 39.21 -2.41
CA ALA A 131 -12.61 40.65 -2.16
C ALA A 131 -13.49 41.40 -3.19
N ALA A 132 -14.19 42.43 -2.70
CA ALA A 132 -14.73 43.63 -3.38
C ALA A 132 -15.32 44.52 -2.26
N GLU A 133 -15.25 45.85 -2.17
CA GLU A 133 -14.86 46.97 -3.04
C GLU A 133 -14.66 48.22 -2.13
N THR A 134 -13.86 49.19 -2.58
CA THR A 134 -13.53 50.51 -1.98
C THR A 134 -14.72 51.50 -1.99
N PRO A 135 -14.72 52.69 -1.33
CA PRO A 135 -13.90 53.84 -1.77
C PRO A 135 -13.35 54.80 -0.68
N SER A 136 -12.32 55.55 -1.11
CA SER A 136 -11.67 56.68 -0.43
C SER A 136 -12.59 57.85 -0.08
N PRO A 137 -12.28 58.64 0.97
CA PRO A 137 -12.72 60.02 1.07
C PRO A 137 -11.62 60.99 0.63
N THR A 138 -11.98 61.84 -0.34
CA THR A 138 -11.23 63.02 -0.77
C THR A 138 -11.32 64.09 0.32
N ALA A 139 -10.18 64.64 0.75
CA ALA A 139 -10.12 65.82 1.60
C ALA A 139 -10.28 67.09 0.76
N GLY A 140 -11.18 67.97 1.21
CA GLY A 140 -11.41 69.32 0.70
C GLY A 140 -12.25 70.09 1.70
#